data_AF-A0A5F1B6R7-F1
#
_entry.id   AF-A0A5F1B6R7-F1
#
_cell.length_a   1.000
_cell.length_b   1.000
_cell.length_c   1.000
_cell.angle_alpha   90.00
_cell.angle_beta   90.00
_cell.angle_gamma   90.00
#
_symmetry.space_group_name_H-M   'P 1'
#
loop_
_entity.id
_entity.type
_entity.pdbx_description
1 polymer ?
#
loop_
_entity_poly.entity_id
_entity_poly.type
_entity_poly.pdbx_seq_one_letter_code
_entity_poly.pdbx_strand_id
1 'polypeptide(L)' 'MSVIFYCDDFVIIHENEEIILKAKILVEEWLETIGLKLKPSKTRVSHTLRTIDETKPGFDFLGFSIR' A
#
# COMPACT_ATOMS: atom_id res chain seq x y z
N MET A 1 -13.05 -2.28 -3.07
CA MET A 1 -12.01 -2.15 -2.01
C MET A 1 -11.66 -3.54 -1.52
N SER A 2 -10.40 -3.96 -1.69
CA SER A 2 -9.91 -5.24 -1.17
C SER A 2 -8.71 -4.98 -0.27
N VAL A 3 -8.71 -5.57 0.92
CA VAL A 3 -7.60 -5.46 1.87
C VAL A 3 -7.11 -6.87 2.19
N ILE A 4 -5.81 -7.09 2.06
CA ILE A 4 -5.16 -8.37 2.31
C ILE A 4 -4.15 -8.15 3.43
N PHE A 5 -4.25 -8.94 4.50
CA PHE A 5 -3.30 -8.93 5.61
C PHE A 5 -2.50 -10.24 5.62
N TYR A 6 -1.19 -10.13 5.82
CA TYR A 6 -0.29 -11.25 6.00
C TYR A 6 0.79 -10.91 7.04
N CYS A 7 0.59 -11.40 8.27
CA CYS A 7 1.48 -11.12 9.39
C CYS A 7 1.70 -9.61 9.57
N ASP A 8 2.92 -9.12 9.38
CA ASP A 8 3.29 -7.70 9.49
C ASP A 8 3.09 -6.91 8.18
N ASP A 9 2.79 -7.57 7.06
CA ASP A 9 2.61 -6.95 5.75
C ASP A 9 1.12 -6.93 5.36
N PHE A 10 0.67 -5.82 4.77
CA PHE A 10 -0.71 -5.70 4.27
C PHE A 10 -0.74 -4.95 2.93
N VAL A 11 -1.79 -5.19 2.14
CA VAL A 11 -2.01 -4.57 0.84
C VAL A 11 -3.44 -4.06 0.77
N ILE A 12 -3.59 -2.82 0.32
CA ILE A 12 -4.89 -2.18 0.09
C ILE A 12 -5.02 -1.92 -1.41
N ILE A 13 -6.07 -2.47 -2.02
CA ILE A 13 -6.35 -2.38 -3.46
C ILE A 13 -7.67 -1.65 -3.66
N HIS A 14 -7.63 -0.57 -4.43
CA HIS A 14 -8.77 0.24 -4.81
C HIS A 14 -8.58 0.79 -6.22
N GLU A 15 -9.67 0.94 -6.97
CA GLU A 15 -9.68 1.55 -8.30
C GLU A 15 -9.39 3.07 -8.31
N ASN A 16 -9.49 3.72 -7.14
CA ASN A 16 -9.40 5.16 -7.00
C ASN A 16 -8.22 5.49 -6.09
N GLU A 17 -7.27 6.24 -6.63
CA GLU A 17 -6.06 6.67 -5.95
C GLU A 17 -6.33 7.56 -4.74
N GLU A 18 -7.34 8.43 -4.81
CA GLU A 18 -7.70 9.31 -3.69
C GLU A 18 -8.13 8.49 -2.46
N ILE A 19 -8.77 7.35 -2.68
CA ILE A 19 -9.17 6.43 -1.61
C ILE A 19 -7.95 5.72 -1.04
N ILE A 20 -6.95 5.36 -1.87
CA ILE A 20 -5.69 4.79 -1.39
C ILE A 20 -4.91 5.79 -0.55
N LEU A 21 -4.85 7.06 -0.97
CA LEU A 21 -4.19 8.13 -0.21
C LEU A 21 -4.86 8.35 1.15
N LYS A 22 -6.20 8.40 1.19
CA LYS A 22 -6.96 8.47 2.45
C LYS A 22 -6.74 7.24 3.33
N ALA A 23 -6.74 6.05 2.74
CA ALA A 23 -6.50 4.81 3.47
C ALA A 23 -5.09 4.78 4.07
N LYS A 24 -4.08 5.29 3.35
CA LYS A 24 -2.72 5.42 3.89
C LYS A 24 -2.71 6.29 5.15
N ILE A 25 -3.35 7.46 5.12
CA ILE A 25 -3.42 8.37 6.28
C ILE A 25 -4.10 7.67 7.46
N LEU A 26 -5.26 7.04 7.24
CA LEU A 26 -5.99 6.32 8.28
C LEU A 26 -5.18 5.17 8.90
N VAL A 27 -4.41 4.46 8.07
CA VAL A 27 -3.55 3.37 8.54
C VAL A 27 -2.34 3.91 9.31
N GLU A 28 -1.75 5.03 8.87
CA GLU A 28 -0.70 5.72 9.64
C GLU A 28 -1.22 6.15 11.02
N GLU A 29 -2.38 6.79 11.09
CA GLU A 29 -3.04 7.17 12.35
C GLU A 29 -3.33 5.96 13.23
N TRP A 30 -3.90 4.90 12.65
CA TRP A 30 -4.20 3.67 13.40
C TRP A 30 -2.95 2.98 13.92
N LEU A 31 -1.88 2.90 13.12
CA LEU A 31 -0.61 2.32 13.54
C LEU A 31 0.02 3.12 14.68
N GLU A 32 -0.07 4.45 14.66
CA GLU A 32 0.39 5.29 15.77
C GLU A 32 -0.37 5.00 17.07
N THR A 33 -1.66 4.68 17.01
CA THR A 33 -2.44 4.30 18.21
C THR A 33 -1.93 3.02 18.88
N ILE A 34 -1.35 2.10 18.11
CA ILE A 34 -0.78 0.84 18.61
C ILE A 34 0.74 0.90 18.77
N GLY A 35 1.34 2.08 18.61
CA GLY A 35 2.78 2.31 18.78
C GLY A 35 3.66 1.79 17.64
N LEU A 36 3.07 1.50 16.48
CA LEU A 36 3.77 1.07 15.27
C LEU A 36 3.85 2.23 14.28
N LYS A 37 4.83 2.17 13.36
CA LYS A 37 4.98 3.16 12.28
C LYS A 37 5.22 2.45 10.95
N LEU A 38 4.61 2.97 9.89
CA LEU A 38 4.92 2.54 8.53
C LEU A 38 6.38 2.87 8.20
N LYS A 39 7.10 1.88 7.68
CA LYS A 39 8.46 2.11 7.17
C LYS A 39 8.35 2.75 5.79
N PRO A 40 8.81 3.99 5.57
CA PRO A 40 8.72 4.63 4.25
C PRO A 40 9.48 3.84 3.17
N SER A 41 10.52 3.10 3.55
CA SER A 41 11.27 2.23 2.64
C SER A 41 10.50 0.98 2.17
N LYS A 42 9.47 0.53 2.90
CA LYS A 42 8.61 -0.62 2.54
C LYS A 42 7.25 -0.16 1.99
N THR A 43 6.87 1.11 2.21
CA THR A 43 5.55 1.64 1.87
C THR A 43 5.61 2.25 0.48
N ARG A 44 5.02 1.59 -0.51
CA ARG A 44 4.97 2.06 -1.89
C ARG A 44 3.52 2.11 -2.36
N VAL A 45 3.09 3.28 -2.81
CA VAL A 45 1.82 3.44 -3.53
C VAL A 45 2.15 3.33 -5.01
N SER A 46 1.60 2.33 -5.70
CA SER A 46 1.73 2.20 -7.16
C SER A 46 0.41 1.73 -7.77
N HIS A 47 0.17 2.14 -9.02
CA HIS A 47 -0.92 1.55 -9.80
C HIS A 47 -0.51 0.20 -10.36
N THR A 48 -1.48 -0.71 -10.44
CA THR A 48 -1.29 -2.03 -11.04
C THR A 48 -1.03 -1.91 -12.56
N LEU A 49 -1.71 -0.98 -13.24
CA LEU A 49 -1.72 -0.88 -14.71
C LEU A 49 -0.99 0.35 -15.29
N ARG A 50 -0.71 1.38 -14.49
CA ARG A 50 -0.16 2.66 -14.98
C ARG A 50 1.15 3.01 -14.27
N THR A 51 2.13 3.44 -15.05
CA THR A 51 3.36 4.05 -14.54
C THR A 51 3.00 5.45 -14.04
N ILE A 52 3.12 5.67 -12.73
CA ILE A 52 3.09 7.01 -12.14
C ILE A 52 4.54 7.39 -11.84
N ASP A 53 4.98 8.60 -12.19
CA ASP A 53 6.27 9.18 -11.77
C ASP A 53 7.46 8.21 -11.85
N GLU A 54 7.70 7.59 -13.01
CA GLU A 54 8.80 6.65 -13.29
C GLU A 54 8.78 5.34 -12.46
N THR A 55 7.82 5.18 -11.55
CA THR A 55 7.65 3.95 -10.79
C THR A 55 6.98 2.86 -11.63
N LYS A 56 7.68 1.72 -11.78
CA LYS A 56 7.19 0.55 -12.54
C LYS A 56 5.78 0.15 -12.06
N PRO A 57 4.85 -0.14 -13.00
CA PRO A 57 3.52 -0.65 -12.67
C PRO A 57 3.63 -2.01 -11.99
N GLY A 58 2.72 -2.24 -11.06
CA GLY A 58 2.72 -3.40 -10.18
C GLY A 58 3.57 -3.23 -8.91
N PHE A 59 3.40 -4.16 -7.99
CA PHE A 59 4.08 -4.19 -6.69
C PHE A 59 4.44 -5.62 -6.31
N ASP A 60 5.49 -5.78 -5.51
CA ASP A 60 5.89 -7.08 -4.98
C ASP A 60 5.25 -7.30 -3.61
N PHE A 61 4.57 -8.42 -3.43
CA PHE A 61 3.96 -8.85 -2.17
C PHE A 61 4.34 -10.28 -1.87
N LEU A 62 5.00 -10.52 -0.73
CA LEU A 62 5.45 -11.85 -0.30
C LEU A 62 6.28 -12.64 -1.33
N GLY A 63 7.07 -11.93 -2.15
CA GLY A 63 7.86 -12.53 -3.23
C GLY A 63 7.08 -12.78 -4.53
N PHE A 64 5.80 -12.41 -4.59
CA PHE A 64 5.01 -12.39 -5.81
C PHE A 64 4.99 -11.00 -6.41
N SER A 65 5.35 -10.88 -7.68
CA SER A 65 5.20 -9.63 -8.42
C SER A 65 3.78 -9.57 -8.98
N ILE A 66 2.97 -8.65 -8.46
CA ILE A 66 1.58 -8.44 -8.85
C ILE A 66 1.56 -7.32 -9.90
N ARG A 67 1.09 -7.65 -11.12
CA ARG A 67 0.94 -6.77 -12.29
C ARG A 67 -0.43 -6.90 -12.92
#